data_AF-A0A2E0T3A7-F1
#
_entry.id   AF-A0A2E0T3A7-F1
#
_cell.length_a   1.000
_cell.length_b   1.000
_cell.length_c   1.000
_cell.angle_alpha   90.00
_cell.angle_beta   90.00
_cell.angle_gamma   90.00
#
_symmetry.space_group_name_H-M   'P 1'
#
loop_
_entity.id
_entity.type
_entity.pdbx_description
1 polymer ?
#
loop_
_entity_poly.entity_id
_entity_poly.type
_entity_poly.pdbx_seq_one_letter_code
_entity_poly.pdbx_strand_id
1 'polypeptide(L)'
;MNLMLTANCDDTDAFHQSYLAIKPEFADWCDISRCVFGKIDDNNLVELFFDVDPPKLQAWLAKPSTQQMFEQHNFVPTRYTFEPLNLG
;
A
#
# COMPACT_ATOMS: atom_id res chain seq x y z
N MET A 1 -4.80 -7.28 10.95
CA MET A 1 -4.37 -5.97 11.51
C MET A 1 -4.73 -4.86 10.52
N ASN A 2 -4.75 -3.59 10.92
CA ASN A 2 -4.86 -2.49 9.96
C ASN A 2 -3.49 -1.84 9.75
N LEU A 3 -3.21 -1.45 8.51
CA LEU A 3 -1.93 -0.89 8.09
C LEU A 3 -2.18 0.43 7.38
N MET A 4 -1.48 1.47 7.80
CA MET A 4 -1.33 2.70 7.03
C MET A 4 0.06 2.74 6.43
N LEU A 5 0.16 3.26 5.22
CA LEU A 5 1.42 3.51 4.56
C LEU A 5 1.43 4.94 4.05
N THR A 6 2.53 5.64 4.22
CA THR A 6 2.83 6.88 3.49
C THR A 6 4.03 6.62 2.60
N ALA A 7 4.02 7.14 1.38
CA ALA A 7 5.16 6.97 0.49
C ALA A 7 5.47 8.21 -0.31
N ASN A 8 6.74 8.32 -0.66
CA ASN A 8 7.23 9.18 -1.73
C ASN A 8 7.45 8.35 -3.00
N CYS A 9 7.18 8.93 -4.16
CA CYS A 9 7.43 8.37 -5.49
C CYS A 9 7.73 9.50 -6.50
N ASP A 10 8.18 9.14 -7.69
CA ASP A 10 8.51 10.09 -8.76
C ASP A 10 7.27 10.72 -9.44
N ASP A 11 6.19 9.96 -9.59
CA ASP A 11 4.89 10.43 -10.10
C ASP A 11 3.75 9.59 -9.50
N THR A 12 2.92 10.24 -8.68
CA THR A 12 1.82 9.58 -7.96
C THR A 12 0.74 9.07 -8.90
N ASP A 13 0.48 9.74 -10.02
CA ASP A 13 -0.53 9.32 -10.98
C ASP A 13 -0.05 8.11 -11.79
N ALA A 14 1.22 8.09 -12.17
CA ALA A 14 1.85 6.92 -12.81
C ALA A 14 1.89 5.72 -11.86
N PHE A 15 2.30 5.93 -10.60
CA PHE A 15 2.27 4.89 -9.58
C PHE A 15 0.85 4.35 -9.38
N HIS A 16 -0.17 5.22 -9.33
CA HIS A 16 -1.56 4.80 -9.15
C HIS A 16 -2.05 3.90 -10.30
N GLN A 17 -1.62 4.13 -11.54
CA GLN A 17 -1.95 3.21 -12.65
C GLN A 17 -1.34 1.82 -12.45
N SER A 18 -0.07 1.74 -12.05
CA SER A 18 0.56 0.45 -11.72
C SER A 18 -0.11 -0.20 -10.51
N TYR A 19 -0.47 0.58 -9.50
CA TYR A 19 -1.21 0.13 -8.33
C TYR A 19 -2.54 -0.52 -8.71
N LEU A 20 -3.33 0.10 -9.59
CA LEU A 20 -4.61 -0.46 -10.04
C LEU A 20 -4.43 -1.79 -10.78
N ALA A 21 -3.33 -1.97 -11.52
CA ALA A 21 -3.03 -3.23 -12.22
C ALA A 21 -2.75 -4.38 -11.23
N ILE A 22 -2.09 -4.10 -10.10
CA ILE A 22 -1.75 -5.10 -9.08
C ILE A 22 -2.78 -5.23 -7.96
N LYS A 23 -3.72 -4.28 -7.85
CA LYS A 23 -4.75 -4.24 -6.80
C LYS A 23 -5.49 -5.58 -6.63
N PRO A 24 -5.85 -6.34 -7.68
CA PRO A 24 -6.50 -7.64 -7.51
C PRO A 24 -5.72 -8.63 -6.64
N GLU A 25 -4.38 -8.56 -6.62
CA GLU A 25 -3.55 -9.43 -5.76
C GLU A 25 -3.73 -9.14 -4.27
N PHE A 26 -4.31 -8.01 -3.90
CA PHE A 26 -4.47 -7.63 -2.50
C PHE A 26 -5.52 -8.46 -1.79
N ALA A 27 -6.48 -9.01 -2.53
CA ALA A 27 -7.51 -9.90 -1.99
C ALA A 27 -6.92 -11.13 -1.28
N ASP A 28 -5.67 -11.51 -1.60
CA ASP A 28 -5.00 -12.62 -0.93
C ASP A 28 -4.53 -12.28 0.48
N TRP A 29 -4.26 -11.01 0.78
CA TRP A 29 -3.62 -10.57 2.03
C TRP A 29 -4.34 -9.45 2.78
N CYS A 30 -5.38 -8.81 2.23
CA CYS A 30 -6.23 -7.85 2.94
C CYS A 30 -7.65 -7.74 2.34
N ASP A 31 -8.54 -6.99 3.00
CA ASP A 31 -9.84 -6.66 2.41
C ASP A 31 -9.70 -5.55 1.35
N ILE A 32 -9.58 -5.98 0.10
CA ILE A 32 -9.45 -5.11 -1.08
C ILE A 32 -10.60 -4.11 -1.22
N SER A 33 -11.80 -4.42 -0.74
CA SER A 33 -12.98 -3.56 -0.86
C SER A 33 -12.91 -2.32 0.03
N ARG A 34 -12.07 -2.38 1.07
CA ARG A 34 -11.86 -1.32 2.06
C ARG A 34 -10.54 -0.59 1.89
N CYS A 35 -9.69 -1.01 0.95
CA CYS A 35 -8.41 -0.37 0.68
C CYS A 35 -8.60 1.05 0.14
N VAL A 36 -7.85 2.00 0.70
CA VAL A 36 -7.88 3.41 0.30
C VAL A 36 -6.54 3.79 -0.27
N PHE A 37 -6.56 4.48 -1.41
CA PHE A 37 -5.42 5.19 -1.97
C PHE A 37 -5.74 6.69 -1.97
N GLY A 38 -4.82 7.49 -1.44
CA GLY A 38 -4.96 8.95 -1.39
C GLY A 38 -3.73 9.63 -1.94
N LYS A 39 -3.89 10.40 -3.03
CA LYS A 39 -2.87 11.34 -3.50
C LYS A 39 -2.82 12.53 -2.54
N ILE A 40 -1.63 12.84 -2.02
CA ILE A 40 -1.39 14.04 -1.20
C ILE A 40 -0.91 15.19 -2.10
N ASP A 41 0.08 14.90 -2.95
CA ASP A 41 0.58 15.79 -3.99
C ASP A 41 1.16 14.94 -5.14
N ASP A 42 1.93 15.54 -6.06
CA ASP A 42 2.46 14.82 -7.23
C ASP A 42 3.49 13.74 -6.89
N ASN A 43 4.12 13.80 -5.72
CA ASN A 43 5.17 12.88 -5.30
C ASN A 43 4.86 12.12 -4.02
N ASN A 44 3.79 12.46 -3.31
CA ASN A 44 3.45 11.88 -2.02
C ASN A 44 2.04 11.30 -2.00
N LEU A 45 1.93 10.14 -1.37
CA LEU A 45 0.67 9.41 -1.24
C LEU A 45 0.51 8.75 0.13
N VAL A 46 -0.73 8.40 0.43
CA VAL A 46 -1.12 7.60 1.59
C VAL A 46 -1.98 6.42 1.15
N GLU A 47 -1.78 5.28 1.80
CA GLU A 47 -2.57 4.07 1.61
C GLU A 47 -3.08 3.53 2.94
N LEU A 48 -4.29 2.99 2.93
CA LEU A 48 -4.87 2.29 4.07
C LEU A 48 -5.28 0.89 3.64
N PHE A 49 -4.82 -0.11 4.39
CA PHE A 49 -5.16 -1.52 4.21
C PHE A 49 -5.80 -2.04 5.49
N PHE A 50 -6.89 -2.80 5.34
CA PHE A 50 -7.68 -3.32 6.45
C PHE A 50 -7.68 -4.85 6.44
N ASP A 51 -7.79 -5.45 7.62
CA ASP A 51 -7.81 -6.92 7.78
C ASP A 51 -6.60 -7.62 7.14
N VAL A 52 -5.43 -6.98 7.26
CA VAL A 52 -4.16 -7.46 6.72
C VAL A 52 -3.73 -8.75 7.42
N ASP A 53 -3.36 -9.74 6.60
CA ASP A 53 -2.65 -10.98 6.94
C ASP A 53 -1.13 -10.76 6.76
N PRO A 54 -0.36 -10.60 7.86
CA PRO A 54 1.04 -10.20 7.77
C PRO A 54 1.96 -11.22 7.06
N PRO A 55 1.86 -12.54 7.33
CA PRO A 55 2.61 -13.54 6.58
C PRO A 55 2.40 -13.46 5.06
N LYS A 56 1.14 -13.30 4.62
CA LYS A 56 0.85 -13.21 3.18
C LYS A 56 1.29 -11.90 2.57
N LEU A 57 1.16 -10.78 3.29
CA LEU A 57 1.72 -9.50 2.88
C LEU A 57 3.25 -9.60 2.69
N GLN A 58 3.96 -10.24 3.63
CA GLN A 58 5.40 -10.43 3.51
C GLN A 58 5.78 -11.26 2.29
N ALA A 59 5.02 -12.33 1.99
CA ALA A 59 5.22 -13.12 0.78
C ALA A 59 4.95 -12.31 -0.49
N TRP A 60 3.92 -11.46 -0.48
CA TRP A 60 3.59 -10.57 -1.60
C TRP A 60 4.68 -9.51 -1.86
N LEU A 61 5.23 -8.92 -0.80
CA LEU A 61 6.35 -7.95 -0.88
C LEU A 61 7.65 -8.58 -1.37
N ALA A 62 7.83 -9.89 -1.20
CA ALA A 62 8.99 -10.63 -1.66
C ALA A 62 8.91 -11.05 -3.14
N LYS A 63 7.76 -10.86 -3.82
CA LYS A 63 7.63 -11.15 -5.25
C LYS A 63 8.54 -10.23 -6.06
N PRO A 64 9.31 -10.74 -7.04
CA PRO A 64 10.15 -9.91 -7.91
C PRO A 64 9.37 -8.82 -8.64
N SER A 65 8.14 -9.11 -9.08
CA SER A 65 7.27 -8.13 -9.76
C SER A 65 6.89 -6.96 -8.85
N THR A 66 6.61 -7.23 -7.57
CA THR A 66 6.32 -6.19 -6.57
C THR A 66 7.54 -5.31 -6.32
N GLN A 67 8.71 -5.91 -6.16
CA GLN A 67 9.96 -5.16 -5.97
C GLN A 67 10.29 -4.30 -7.18
N GLN A 68 10.14 -4.86 -8.39
CA GLN A 68 10.36 -4.13 -9.63
C GLN A 68 9.41 -2.95 -9.78
N MET A 69 8.14 -3.08 -9.41
CA MET A 69 7.18 -1.98 -9.42
C MET A 69 7.60 -0.85 -8.47
N PHE A 70 8.11 -1.18 -7.27
CA PHE A 70 8.61 -0.17 -6.35
C PHE A 70 9.86 0.54 -6.88
N GLU A 71 10.79 -0.20 -7.47
CA GLU A 71 11.99 0.37 -8.09
C GLU A 71 11.65 1.29 -9.27
N GLN A 72 10.69 0.90 -10.11
CA GLN A 72 10.27 1.66 -11.29
C GLN A 72 9.72 3.05 -10.98
N HIS A 73 9.06 3.21 -9.82
CA HIS A 73 8.42 4.46 -9.40
C HIS A 73 9.18 5.17 -8.27
N ASN A 74 10.41 4.74 -7.98
CA ASN A 74 11.19 5.24 -6.84
C ASN A 74 10.38 5.23 -5.53
N PHE A 75 9.56 4.20 -5.33
CA PHE A 75 8.59 4.13 -4.24
C PHE A 75 9.26 3.85 -2.90
N VAL A 76 9.19 4.81 -1.98
CA VAL A 76 9.80 4.72 -0.64
C VAL A 76 8.70 4.74 0.44
N PRO A 77 8.22 3.57 0.89
CA PRO A 77 7.14 3.50 1.86
C PRO A 77 7.60 3.53 3.32
N THR A 78 6.87 4.27 4.15
CA THR A 78 6.89 4.19 5.61
C THR A 78 5.59 3.58 6.10
N ARG A 79 5.68 2.57 6.98
CA ARG A 79 4.53 1.77 7.44
C ARG A 79 4.19 2.07 8.89
N TYR A 80 2.90 2.15 9.18
CA TYR A 80 2.35 2.42 10.50
C TYR A 80 1.23 1.45 10.81
N THR A 81 1.17 0.99 12.04
CA THR A 81 0.01 0.28 12.59
C THR A 81 -0.79 1.23 13.45
N PHE A 82 -2.10 1.08 13.48
CA PHE A 82 -2.96 1.91 14.31
C PHE A 82 -3.91 1.05 15.14
N GLU A 83 -4.10 1.48 16.38
CA GLU A 83 -5.04 0.91 17.33
C GLU A 83 -6.33 1.74 17.35
N PRO A 84 -7.48 1.14 17.72
CA PRO A 84 -8.70 1.89 17.93
C PRO A 84 -8.51 3.06 18.90
N LEU A 85 -9.10 4.20 18.58
CA LEU A 85 -9.14 5.34 19.50
C LEU A 85 -10.02 4.97 20.71
N ASN A 86 -9.40 4.82 21.88
CA ASN A 86 -10.14 4.74 23.13
C ASN A 86 -10.55 6.16 23.56
N LEU A 87 -11.79 6.51 23.28
CA LEU A 87 -12.48 7.64 23.88
C LEU A 87 -12.96 7.15 25.26
N GLY A 88 -12.17 7.42 26.30
CA GLY A 88 -12.45 6.95 27.68
C GLY A 88 -13.83 7.32 28.20
#